data_AF-A0A2N7JSR3-F1
#
_entry.id   AF-A0A2N7JSR3-F1
#
_cell.length_a   1.000
_cell.length_b   1.000
_cell.length_c   1.000
_cell.angle_alpha   90.00
_cell.angle_beta   90.00
_cell.angle_gamma   90.00
#
_symmetry.space_group_name_H-M   'P 1'
#
loop_
_entity.id
_entity.type
_entity.pdbx_description
1 polymer ?
#
loop_
_entity_poly.entity_id
_entity_poly.type
_entity_poly.pdbx_seq_one_letter_code
_entity_poly.pdbx_strand_id
1 'polypeptide(L)' 'MGAIMSSLTKAIVLLRSRVRARRQGDAEQLKRLSGELNQCQPFVAQVQQALKMNTDGMTLSKVTPAWVKMRLGGEPCINS' A
#
# COMPACT_ATOMS: atom_id res chain seq x y z
N MET A 1 -0.25 -21.22 4.93
CA MET A 1 -0.89 -20.12 4.19
C MET A 1 -0.32 -18.79 4.70
N GLY A 2 0.54 -18.08 3.96
CA GLY A 2 1.21 -16.88 4.51
C GLY A 2 1.79 -15.85 3.54
N ALA A 3 1.55 -15.97 2.22
CA ALA A 3 2.25 -15.13 1.24
C ALA A 3 1.55 -13.79 0.90
N ILE A 4 0.23 -13.68 1.11
CA ILE A 4 -0.55 -12.53 0.58
C ILE A 4 -0.52 -11.31 1.53
N MET A 5 -0.32 -11.49 2.84
CA MET A 5 -0.22 -10.37 3.78
C MET A 5 1.12 -9.61 3.65
N SER A 6 2.20 -10.30 3.31
CA SER A 6 3.54 -9.71 3.24
C SER A 6 3.68 -8.70 2.09
N SER A 7 3.05 -8.95 0.94
CA SER A 7 3.22 -8.11 -0.25
C SER A 7 2.44 -6.78 -0.20
N LEU A 8 1.21 -6.78 0.34
CA LEU A 8 0.46 -5.53 0.55
C LEU A 8 1.11 -4.65 1.62
N THR A 9 1.55 -5.27 2.72
CA THR A 9 2.26 -4.56 3.78
C THR A 9 3.54 -3.94 3.24
N LYS A 10 4.32 -4.70 2.46
CA LYS A 10 5.53 -4.21 1.79
C LYS A 10 5.20 -3.04 0.85
N ALA A 11 4.17 -3.15 0.01
CA ALA A 11 3.74 -2.07 -0.88
C ALA A 11 3.35 -0.79 -0.13
N ILE A 12 2.61 -0.91 0.97
CA ILE A 12 2.22 0.23 1.82
C ILE A 12 3.44 0.89 2.45
N VAL A 13 4.37 0.10 3.00
CA VAL A 13 5.62 0.60 3.59
C VAL A 13 6.46 1.32 2.54
N LEU A 14 6.63 0.72 1.35
CA LEU A 14 7.37 1.33 0.24
C LEU A 14 6.74 2.64 -0.22
N LEU A 15 5.40 2.71 -0.31
CA LEU A 15 4.69 3.94 -0.64
C LEU A 15 4.89 5.04 0.41
N ARG A 16 4.83 4.70 1.71
CA ARG A 16 5.13 5.66 2.79
C ARG A 16 6.58 6.14 2.72
N SER A 17 7.52 5.22 2.53
CA SER A 17 8.94 5.54 2.38
C SER A 17 9.18 6.43 1.17
N ARG A 18 8.44 6.23 0.06
CA ARG A 18 8.54 7.08 -1.14
C ARG A 18 8.06 8.50 -0.84
N VAL A 19 6.95 8.65 -0.14
CA VAL A 19 6.44 9.98 0.28
C VAL A 19 7.42 10.66 1.22
N ARG A 20 8.02 9.90 2.16
CA ARG A 20 9.04 10.44 3.08
C ARG A 20 10.31 10.86 2.35
N ALA A 21 10.84 10.03 1.46
CA ALA A 21 11.99 10.33 0.61
C ALA A 21 11.73 11.57 -0.26
N ARG A 22 10.52 11.69 -0.83
CA ARG A 22 10.11 12.89 -1.58
C ARG A 22 10.10 14.15 -0.72
N ARG A 23 9.64 14.07 0.54
CA ARG A 23 9.67 15.20 1.49
C ARG A 23 11.09 15.57 1.91
N GLN A 24 11.99 14.58 2.00
CA GLN A 24 13.40 14.81 2.34
C GLN A 24 14.26 15.25 1.14
N GLY A 25 13.74 15.16 -0.09
CA GLY A 25 14.52 15.45 -1.29
C GLY A 25 15.51 14.35 -1.68
N ASP A 26 15.32 13.13 -1.15
CA ASP A 26 16.28 12.04 -1.30
C ASP A 26 16.04 11.25 -2.60
N ALA A 27 16.72 11.67 -3.68
CA ALA A 27 16.55 11.13 -5.03
C ALA A 27 17.05 9.68 -5.17
N GLU A 28 18.14 9.32 -4.47
CA GLU A 28 18.70 7.97 -4.41
C GLU A 28 17.68 6.99 -3.81
N GLN A 29 17.11 7.36 -2.66
CA GLN A 29 16.11 6.54 -1.99
C GLN A 29 14.82 6.44 -2.83
N LEU A 30 14.40 7.52 -3.50
CA LEU A 30 13.28 7.47 -4.46
C LEU A 30 13.51 6.48 -5.60
N LYS A 31 14.72 6.45 -6.18
CA LYS A 31 15.07 5.54 -7.28
C LYS A 31 15.04 4.08 -6.83
N ARG A 32 15.63 3.77 -5.67
CA ARG A 32 15.57 2.42 -5.06
C ARG A 32 14.14 1.97 -4.79
N LEU A 33 13.37 2.82 -4.11
CA LEU A 33 11.97 2.53 -3.78
C LEU A 33 11.11 2.36 -5.02
N SER A 34 11.39 3.10 -6.11
CA SER A 34 10.67 2.94 -7.37
C SER A 34 10.92 1.57 -8.01
N GLY A 35 12.13 1.02 -7.91
CA GLY A 35 12.43 -0.34 -8.36
C GLY A 35 11.66 -1.41 -7.58
N GLU A 36 11.64 -1.31 -6.26
CA GLU A 36 10.86 -2.24 -5.41
C GLU A 36 9.34 -2.08 -5.58
N LEU A 37 8.86 -0.84 -5.78
CA LEU A 37 7.45 -0.59 -6.08
C LEU A 37 7.02 -1.18 -7.43
N ASN A 38 7.94 -1.25 -8.40
CA ASN A 38 7.68 -1.90 -9.68
C ASN A 38 7.53 -3.42 -9.51
N GLN A 39 8.34 -4.05 -8.64
CA GLN A 39 8.14 -5.46 -8.30
C GLN A 39 6.82 -5.71 -7.56
N CYS A 40 6.33 -4.72 -6.82
CA CYS A 40 5.05 -4.79 -6.11
C CYS A 40 3.90 -4.11 -6.86
N GLN A 41 4.03 -3.82 -8.16
CA GLN A 41 3.05 -3.04 -8.93
C GLN A 41 1.60 -3.52 -8.78
N PRO A 42 1.27 -4.82 -8.82
CA PRO A 42 -0.13 -5.26 -8.67
C PRO A 42 -0.72 -4.92 -7.30
N PHE A 43 0.08 -4.97 -6.23
CA PHE A 43 -0.35 -4.60 -4.88
C PHE A 43 -0.42 -3.08 -4.70
N VAL A 44 0.49 -2.33 -5.34
CA VAL A 44 0.44 -0.87 -5.38
C VAL A 44 -0.83 -0.39 -6.08
N ALA A 45 -1.20 -1.02 -7.19
CA ALA A 45 -2.44 -0.73 -7.91
C ALA A 45 -3.67 -0.97 -7.02
N GLN A 46 -3.70 -2.08 -6.29
CA GLN A 46 -4.74 -2.37 -5.28
C GLN A 46 -4.84 -1.27 -4.21
N VAL A 47 -3.71 -0.91 -3.58
CA VAL A 47 -3.68 0.14 -2.56
C VAL A 47 -4.15 1.49 -3.12
N GLN A 48 -3.72 1.85 -4.34
CA GLN A 48 -4.13 3.08 -5.00
C GLN A 48 -5.62 3.07 -5.36
N GLN A 49 -6.16 1.93 -5.81
CA GLN A 49 -7.58 1.79 -6.10
C GLN A 49 -8.43 1.91 -4.83
N ALA A 50 -8.01 1.27 -3.74
CA ALA A 50 -8.67 1.40 -2.44
C ALA A 50 -8.64 2.85 -1.92
N LEU A 51 -7.51 3.54 -2.10
CA LEU A 51 -7.38 4.97 -1.77
C LEU A 51 -8.18 5.89 -2.70
N LYS A 52 -8.37 5.53 -3.98
CA LYS A 52 -9.19 6.31 -4.92
C LYS A 52 -10.68 6.22 -4.58
N MET A 53 -11.12 5.08 -4.07
CA MET A 53 -12.48 4.87 -3.56
C MET A 53 -12.66 5.40 -2.12
N ASN A 54 -11.64 6.06 -1.56
CA ASN A 54 -11.65 6.53 -0.20
C ASN A 54 -12.29 7.91 -0.06
N THR A 55 -13.39 7.97 0.69
CA THR A 55 -14.05 9.20 1.15
C THR A 55 -13.72 9.54 2.60
N ASP A 56 -13.04 8.65 3.32
CA ASP A 56 -12.86 8.67 4.78
C ASP A 56 -11.65 9.51 5.26
N GLY A 57 -10.99 10.26 4.37
CA GLY A 57 -9.76 11.00 4.69
C GLY A 57 -8.55 10.13 5.04
N MET A 58 -8.66 8.80 4.87
CA MET A 58 -7.56 7.86 5.08
C MET A 58 -6.37 8.13 4.16
N THR A 59 -5.19 8.28 4.77
CA THR A 59 -3.93 8.55 4.05
C THR A 59 -3.06 7.30 3.99
N LEU A 60 -2.04 7.29 3.13
CA LEU A 60 -1.03 6.23 3.06
C LEU A 60 -0.42 5.88 4.43
N SER A 61 -0.36 6.84 5.35
CA SER A 61 0.12 6.65 6.73
C SER A 61 -0.82 5.84 7.62
N LYS A 62 -2.14 5.91 7.37
CA LYS A 62 -3.19 5.20 8.12
C LYS A 62 -3.68 3.93 7.41
N VAL A 63 -3.42 3.81 6.11
CA VAL A 63 -3.81 2.63 5.32
C VAL A 63 -3.10 1.38 5.84
N THR A 64 -3.87 0.31 6.03
CA THR A 64 -3.39 -1.02 6.42
C THR A 64 -3.75 -2.05 5.35
N PRO A 65 -3.02 -3.17 5.24
CA PRO A 65 -3.35 -4.23 4.29
C PRO A 65 -4.76 -4.79 4.51
N ALA A 66 -5.20 -4.88 5.77
CA ALA A 66 -6.55 -5.31 6.13
C ALA A 66 -7.61 -4.33 5.59
N TRP A 67 -7.38 -3.02 5.72
CA TRP A 67 -8.29 -2.01 5.19
C TRP A 67 -8.38 -2.05 3.66
N VAL A 68 -7.25 -2.22 2.97
CA VAL A 68 -7.22 -2.31 1.50
C VAL A 68 -8.01 -3.52 1.02
N LYS A 69 -7.88 -4.66 1.69
CA LYS A 69 -8.69 -5.86 1.41
C LYS A 69 -10.18 -5.63 1.64
N MET A 70 -10.54 -5.02 2.77
CA MET A 70 -11.92 -4.69 3.09
C MET A 70 -12.57 -3.79 2.02
N ARG A 71 -11.77 -2.92 1.38
CA ARG A 71 -12.29 -1.95 0.40
C ARG A 71 -12.31 -2.44 -1.06
N LEU A 72 -11.48 -3.41 -1.42
CA LEU A 72 -11.38 -3.93 -2.81
C LEU A 72 -12.29 -5.13 -3.09
N GLY A 73 -13.09 -5.59 -2.14
CA GLY A 73 -14.06 -6.66 -2.35
C GLY A 73 -13.74 -7.96 -1.61
N GLY A 74 -13.32 -7.86 -0.34
CA GLY A 74 -13.47 -8.98 0.58
C GLY A 74 -14.40 -8.55 1.69
N GLU A 75 -15.58 -9.17 1.76
CA GLU A 75 -16.21 -9.41 3.05
C GLU A 75 -15.10 -9.70 4.08
N PRO A 76 -15.06 -9.01 5.24
CA PRO A 76 -14.30 -9.58 6.33
C PRO A 76 -14.84 -11.00 6.45
N CYS A 77 -13.98 -12.02 6.43
CA CYS A 77 -14.40 -13.35 6.82
C CYS A 77 -14.75 -13.27 8.32
N ILE A 78 -15.92 -12.71 8.63
CA ILE A 78 -16.60 -12.88 9.88
C ILE A 78 -17.01 -14.34 9.82
N ASN A 79 -16.21 -15.20 10.43
CA ASN A 79 -16.68 -16.53 10.78
C ASN A 79 -17.90 -16.30 11.68
N SER A 80 -19.08 -16.65 11.19
CA SER A 80 -20.22 -17.03 12.03
C SER A 80 -20.33 -18.54 11.97
#